data_AF-A0A5P9HUU5-F1
#
_entry.id   AF-A0A5P9HUU5-F1
#
_cell.length_a   1.000
_cell.length_b   1.000
_cell.length_c   1.000
_cell.angle_alpha   90.00
_cell.angle_beta   90.00
_cell.angle_gamma   90.00
#
_symmetry.space_group_name_H-M   'P 1'
#
loop_
_entity.id
_entity.type
_entity.pdbx_description
1 polymer ?
#
loop_
_entity_poly.entity_id
_entity_poly.type
_entity_poly.pdbx_seq_one_letter_code
_entity_poly.pdbx_strand_id
1 'polypeptide(L)'
;MRVVLVLTALAFLSSGTVLAADERPDPGLMWNRTGLPLTFPLQVKSPPGADYIVTLTDTETATPALAAYIRGGVFFRVLVPPGTYRVRFDYGTVWHSAEESFAGQKTLHLDNPLTFETRGIGRKAGHLVDLTEMDLDQDTAAAPRTQEQVLCQVSRTEIRPNCRLGDETCEPTEKSDVYTSPYGINSRYDFSRESYTRLCD
;
A
#
# COMPACT_ATOMS: atom_id res chain seq x y z
N MET A 1 -18.57 -42.38 -65.48
CA MET A 1 -19.58 -41.59 -64.73
C MET A 1 -20.08 -42.49 -63.60
N ARG A 2 -19.69 -42.38 -62.34
CA ARG A 2 -19.60 -41.20 -61.46
C ARG A 2 -18.49 -41.37 -60.40
N VAL A 3 -17.86 -40.24 -60.10
CA VAL A 3 -16.91 -39.98 -59.00
C VAL A 3 -17.70 -39.36 -57.84
N VAL A 4 -17.53 -39.84 -56.61
CA VAL A 4 -17.81 -39.17 -55.31
C VAL A 4 -16.93 -39.92 -54.28
N LEU A 5 -15.81 -39.46 -53.71
CA LEU A 5 -15.31 -38.20 -53.12
C LEU A 5 -15.74 -37.96 -51.65
N VAL A 6 -14.85 -38.40 -50.73
CA VAL A 6 -14.31 -37.68 -49.52
C VAL A 6 -15.32 -37.56 -48.34
N LEU A 7 -14.99 -37.96 -47.10
CA LEU A 7 -14.21 -37.16 -46.14
C LEU A 7 -13.75 -37.99 -44.93
N THR A 8 -12.44 -37.93 -44.73
CA THR A 8 -11.63 -38.26 -43.57
C THR A 8 -12.21 -37.79 -42.23
N ALA A 9 -12.41 -38.71 -41.30
CA ALA A 9 -12.63 -38.43 -39.89
C ALA A 9 -11.26 -38.26 -39.19
N LEU A 10 -10.85 -37.01 -38.96
CA LEU A 10 -9.69 -36.68 -38.13
C LEU A 10 -10.09 -35.61 -37.10
N ALA A 11 -10.85 -36.03 -36.08
CA ALA A 11 -11.15 -35.21 -34.92
C ALA A 11 -10.03 -35.42 -33.88
N PHE A 12 -8.87 -34.80 -34.09
CA PHE A 12 -7.90 -34.62 -33.03
C PHE A 12 -8.46 -33.57 -32.06
N LEU A 13 -9.00 -34.04 -30.94
CA LEU A 13 -9.33 -33.20 -29.79
C LEU A 13 -8.04 -32.60 -29.25
N SER A 14 -7.78 -31.36 -29.62
CA SER A 14 -6.79 -30.51 -28.95
C SER A 14 -7.33 -30.16 -27.56
N SER A 15 -6.97 -30.98 -26.57
CA SER A 15 -7.03 -30.60 -25.16
C SER A 15 -6.04 -29.47 -24.96
N GLY A 16 -6.50 -28.23 -25.13
CA GLY A 16 -5.79 -27.06 -24.66
C GLY A 16 -5.64 -27.19 -23.15
N THR A 17 -4.42 -27.45 -22.68
CA THR A 17 -4.07 -27.29 -21.28
C THR A 17 -4.21 -25.80 -20.96
N VAL A 18 -5.37 -25.42 -20.43
CA VAL A 18 -5.53 -24.16 -19.71
C VAL A 18 -4.58 -24.27 -18.53
N LEU A 19 -3.41 -23.62 -18.62
CA LEU A 19 -2.57 -23.36 -17.46
C LEU A 19 -3.47 -22.62 -16.48
N ALA A 20 -3.83 -23.27 -15.38
CA ALA A 20 -4.59 -22.67 -14.32
C ALA A 20 -3.87 -21.38 -13.93
N ALA A 21 -4.55 -20.24 -14.11
CA ALA A 21 -4.09 -18.99 -13.55
C ALA A 21 -3.88 -19.20 -12.06
N ASP A 22 -2.78 -18.68 -11.55
CA ASP A 22 -2.47 -18.70 -10.13
C ASP A 22 -3.62 -18.03 -9.37
N GLU A 23 -4.46 -18.83 -8.71
CA GLU A 23 -5.73 -18.41 -8.08
C GLU A 23 -5.50 -17.56 -6.80
N ARG A 24 -4.24 -17.20 -6.56
CA ARG A 24 -3.79 -16.33 -5.48
C ARG A 24 -4.24 -14.88 -5.70
N PRO A 25 -4.53 -14.14 -4.61
CA PRO A 25 -4.77 -12.70 -4.70
C PRO A 25 -3.55 -11.94 -5.23
N ASP A 26 -3.82 -10.79 -5.85
CA ASP A 26 -2.76 -9.83 -6.13
C ASP A 26 -2.19 -9.26 -4.81
N PRO A 27 -0.87 -9.08 -4.68
CA PRO A 27 -0.27 -8.42 -3.53
C PRO A 27 -0.83 -7.02 -3.32
N GLY A 28 -1.34 -6.73 -2.13
CA GLY A 28 -1.94 -5.44 -1.83
C GLY A 28 -3.00 -5.49 -0.74
N LEU A 29 -3.76 -4.39 -0.64
CA LEU A 29 -4.88 -4.27 0.28
C LEU A 29 -5.99 -5.25 -0.12
N MET A 30 -6.42 -6.10 0.81
CA MET A 30 -7.58 -6.98 0.60
C MET A 30 -8.87 -6.25 0.99
N TRP A 31 -8.87 -5.62 2.17
CA TRP A 31 -10.02 -4.86 2.67
C TRP A 31 -9.62 -3.87 3.76
N ASN A 32 -10.44 -2.82 3.93
CA ASN A 32 -10.38 -1.85 5.03
C ASN A 32 -11.80 -1.64 5.59
N ARG A 33 -11.99 -1.86 6.89
CA ARG A 33 -13.28 -1.75 7.60
C ARG A 33 -13.40 -0.50 8.48
N THR A 34 -12.35 0.31 8.57
CA THR A 34 -12.34 1.49 9.45
C THR A 34 -13.13 2.68 8.90
N GLY A 35 -13.29 2.76 7.57
CA GLY A 35 -13.80 3.97 6.91
C GLY A 35 -12.86 5.18 7.00
N LEU A 36 -11.68 5.02 7.61
CA LEU A 36 -10.69 6.07 7.80
C LEU A 36 -9.67 6.13 6.65
N PRO A 37 -9.01 7.29 6.42
CA PRO A 37 -8.01 7.43 5.36
C PRO A 37 -6.77 6.56 5.59
N LEU A 38 -6.38 5.80 4.56
CA LEU A 38 -5.13 5.02 4.54
C LEU A 38 -3.95 5.96 4.28
N THR A 39 -3.20 6.32 5.33
CA THR A 39 -2.20 7.40 5.22
C THR A 39 -0.85 7.11 5.86
N PHE A 40 -0.74 6.11 6.75
CA PHE A 40 0.51 5.79 7.45
C PHE A 40 1.15 4.53 6.86
N PRO A 41 2.48 4.49 6.65
CA PRO A 41 3.11 3.38 5.97
C PRO A 41 3.29 2.18 6.91
N LEU A 42 2.91 0.99 6.43
CA LEU A 42 3.39 -0.29 6.94
C LEU A 42 4.23 -0.95 5.85
N GLN A 43 5.48 -1.25 6.16
CA GLN A 43 6.39 -1.96 5.27
C GLN A 43 6.70 -3.33 5.86
N VAL A 44 6.77 -4.34 5.01
CA VAL A 44 7.07 -5.71 5.43
C VAL A 44 8.18 -6.27 4.54
N LYS A 45 9.23 -6.80 5.18
CA LYS A 45 10.21 -7.67 4.53
C LYS A 45 9.92 -9.09 4.96
N SER A 46 9.86 -10.01 4.01
CA SER A 46 9.62 -11.43 4.28
C SER A 46 10.56 -12.30 3.49
N PRO A 47 10.90 -13.50 3.99
CA PRO A 47 11.65 -14.46 3.21
C PRO A 47 10.79 -14.96 2.03
N PRO A 48 11.41 -15.39 0.92
CA PRO A 48 10.71 -16.10 -0.13
C PRO A 48 10.23 -17.47 0.38
N GLY A 49 9.29 -18.09 -0.33
CA GLY A 49 8.84 -19.47 -0.09
C GLY A 49 7.50 -19.61 0.63
N ALA A 50 7.03 -18.56 1.31
CA ALA A 50 5.67 -18.48 1.86
C ALA A 50 5.04 -17.14 1.51
N ASP A 51 3.72 -17.12 1.33
CA ASP A 51 2.94 -15.90 1.22
C ASP A 51 2.25 -15.61 2.57
N TYR A 52 1.83 -14.37 2.78
CA TYR A 52 1.31 -13.89 4.07
C TYR A 52 0.04 -13.07 3.88
N ILE A 53 -0.86 -13.16 4.86
CA ILE A 53 -1.90 -12.19 5.12
C ILE A 53 -1.54 -11.47 6.40
N VAL A 54 -1.38 -10.15 6.31
CA VAL A 54 -1.27 -9.30 7.50
C VAL A 54 -2.66 -8.80 7.88
N THR A 55 -3.04 -8.99 9.14
CA THR A 55 -4.29 -8.47 9.71
C THR A 55 -3.98 -7.51 10.86
N LEU A 56 -4.60 -6.34 10.81
CA LEU A 56 -4.53 -5.33 11.86
C LEU A 56 -5.84 -5.33 12.63
N THR A 57 -5.77 -5.57 13.93
CA THR A 57 -6.90 -5.55 14.85
C THR A 57 -6.77 -4.34 15.76
N ASP A 58 -7.77 -3.47 15.74
CA ASP A 58 -7.79 -2.26 16.56
C ASP A 58 -7.74 -2.63 18.06
N THR A 59 -6.87 -1.98 18.82
CA THR A 59 -6.65 -2.35 20.23
C THR A 59 -7.80 -1.95 21.15
N GLU A 60 -8.56 -0.92 20.79
CA GLU A 60 -9.63 -0.36 21.62
C GLU A 60 -10.93 -1.16 21.43
N THR A 61 -11.28 -1.43 20.18
CA THR A 61 -12.51 -2.13 19.80
C THR A 61 -12.34 -3.64 19.70
N ALA A 62 -11.09 -4.13 19.63
CA ALA A 62 -10.75 -5.53 19.34
C ALA A 62 -11.32 -6.06 18.02
N THR A 63 -11.64 -5.16 17.07
CA THR A 63 -12.20 -5.53 15.77
C THR A 63 -11.14 -5.55 14.66
N PRO A 64 -11.21 -6.48 13.69
CA PRO A 64 -10.34 -6.45 12.52
C PRO A 64 -10.59 -5.20 11.68
N ALA A 65 -9.55 -4.38 11.53
CA ALA A 65 -9.61 -3.05 10.92
C ALA A 65 -9.17 -3.07 9.45
N LEU A 66 -8.11 -3.82 9.14
CA LEU A 66 -7.53 -3.91 7.80
C LEU A 66 -6.86 -5.28 7.59
N ALA A 67 -6.89 -5.80 6.36
CA ALA A 67 -5.98 -6.87 5.96
C ALA A 67 -5.39 -6.64 4.56
N ALA A 68 -4.20 -7.20 4.36
CA ALA A 68 -3.47 -7.15 3.11
C ALA A 68 -2.75 -8.47 2.80
N TYR A 69 -2.67 -8.79 1.51
CA TYR A 69 -1.97 -9.96 0.99
C TYR A 69 -0.55 -9.58 0.59
N ILE A 70 0.42 -10.42 0.97
CA ILE A 70 1.84 -10.22 0.78
C ILE A 70 2.41 -11.45 0.09
N ARG A 71 3.03 -11.24 -1.07
CA ARG A 71 3.86 -12.28 -1.70
C ARG A 71 5.23 -12.34 -1.04
N GLY A 72 5.65 -13.54 -0.63
CA GLY A 72 6.94 -13.76 0.02
C GLY A 72 8.14 -13.34 -0.82
N GLY A 73 9.19 -12.84 -0.16
CA GLY A 73 10.44 -12.45 -0.83
C GLY A 73 10.38 -11.14 -1.60
N VAL A 74 9.20 -10.50 -1.67
CA VAL A 74 9.01 -9.19 -2.29
C VAL A 74 8.84 -8.16 -1.19
N PHE A 75 9.52 -7.02 -1.32
CA PHE A 75 9.34 -5.93 -0.37
C PHE A 75 7.94 -5.32 -0.49
N PHE A 76 7.18 -5.38 0.60
CA PHE A 76 5.77 -5.01 0.61
C PHE A 76 5.53 -3.68 1.32
N ARG A 77 4.59 -2.90 0.81
CA ARG A 77 4.18 -1.61 1.37
C ARG A 77 2.68 -1.44 1.25
N VAL A 78 2.03 -1.03 2.33
CA VAL A 78 0.61 -0.66 2.36
C VAL A 78 0.42 0.58 3.23
N LEU A 79 -0.60 1.38 2.94
CA LEU A 79 -1.00 2.48 3.81
C LEU A 79 -2.08 1.99 4.78
N VAL A 80 -1.98 2.45 6.03
CA VAL A 80 -2.78 2.03 7.18
C VAL A 80 -3.53 3.25 7.73
N PRO A 81 -4.73 3.08 8.30
CA PRO A 81 -5.43 4.15 9.00
C PRO A 81 -4.70 4.58 10.29
N PRO A 82 -5.01 5.76 10.84
CA PRO A 82 -4.54 6.13 12.17
C PRO A 82 -5.13 5.21 13.24
N GLY A 83 -4.32 4.83 14.23
CA GLY A 83 -4.75 4.00 15.35
C GLY A 83 -3.63 3.17 15.94
N THR A 84 -3.96 2.38 16.96
CA THR A 84 -3.06 1.38 17.54
C THR A 84 -3.61 -0.01 17.27
N TYR A 85 -2.77 -0.89 16.69
CA TYR A 85 -3.22 -2.18 16.19
C TYR A 85 -2.36 -3.32 16.73
N ARG A 86 -3.02 -4.42 17.13
CA ARG A 86 -2.37 -5.73 17.20
C ARG A 86 -2.19 -6.25 15.80
N VAL A 87 -0.99 -6.75 15.49
CA VAL A 87 -0.64 -7.23 14.17
C VAL A 87 -0.48 -8.75 14.21
N ARG A 88 -1.15 -9.41 13.27
CA ARG A 88 -1.06 -10.85 13.04
C ARG A 88 -0.66 -11.12 11.60
N PHE A 89 0.23 -12.07 11.40
CA PHE A 89 0.56 -12.63 10.10
C PHE A 89 0.07 -14.08 10.06
N ASP A 90 -0.82 -14.37 9.12
CA ASP A 90 -1.21 -15.72 8.74
C ASP A 90 -0.40 -16.08 7.49
N TYR A 91 0.26 -17.23 7.44
CA TYR A 91 1.19 -17.54 6.35
C TYR A 91 1.23 -19.02 5.98
N GLY A 92 1.63 -19.29 4.73
CA GLY A 92 1.75 -20.63 4.19
C GLY A 92 2.36 -20.67 2.79
N THR A 93 2.72 -21.87 2.35
CA THR A 93 3.38 -22.10 1.05
C THR A 93 2.39 -22.39 -0.08
N VAL A 94 1.17 -22.81 0.27
CA VAL A 94 0.11 -23.16 -0.67
C VAL A 94 -1.14 -22.36 -0.33
N TRP A 95 -1.58 -21.52 -1.27
CA TRP A 95 -2.87 -20.84 -1.20
C TRP A 95 -4.00 -21.84 -1.39
N HIS A 96 -5.06 -21.71 -0.59
CA HIS A 96 -6.24 -22.56 -0.65
C HIS A 96 -7.43 -21.84 -1.27
N SER A 97 -8.00 -20.86 -0.56
CA SER A 97 -9.14 -20.08 -1.00
C SER A 97 -9.22 -18.74 -0.26
N ALA A 98 -10.14 -17.86 -0.63
CA ALA A 98 -10.35 -16.60 0.08
C ALA A 98 -10.83 -16.80 1.53
N GLU A 99 -11.52 -17.91 1.82
CA GLU A 99 -12.09 -18.23 3.13
C GLU A 99 -11.07 -18.88 4.06
N GLU A 100 -10.29 -19.84 3.56
CA GLU A 100 -9.33 -20.61 4.36
C GLU A 100 -7.89 -20.09 4.25
N SER A 101 -7.62 -19.20 3.29
CA SER A 101 -6.32 -18.57 3.00
C SER A 101 -5.23 -19.55 2.60
N PHE A 102 -4.63 -20.29 3.54
CA PHE A 102 -3.50 -21.18 3.29
C PHE A 102 -3.75 -22.60 3.78
N ALA A 103 -3.36 -23.60 2.96
CA ALA A 103 -3.35 -24.98 3.41
C ALA A 103 -2.26 -25.18 4.48
N GLY A 104 -2.63 -25.68 5.66
CA GLY A 104 -1.69 -25.84 6.78
C GLY A 104 -1.18 -24.51 7.36
N GLN A 105 -2.03 -23.47 7.32
CA GLN A 105 -1.71 -22.12 7.78
C GLN A 105 -1.00 -22.10 9.14
N LYS A 106 0.10 -21.33 9.20
CA LYS A 106 0.75 -20.92 10.45
C LYS A 106 0.38 -19.48 10.78
N THR A 107 0.46 -19.13 12.06
CA THR A 107 0.12 -17.78 12.55
C THR A 107 1.23 -17.24 13.43
N LEU A 108 1.55 -15.96 13.24
CA LEU A 108 2.51 -15.19 14.01
C LEU A 108 1.83 -13.92 14.53
N HIS A 109 2.04 -13.59 15.79
CA HIS A 109 1.63 -12.32 16.39
C HIS A 109 2.86 -11.48 16.70
N LEU A 110 2.78 -10.17 16.47
CA LEU A 110 3.77 -9.25 17.02
C LEU A 110 3.51 -9.06 18.52
N ASP A 111 4.58 -9.08 19.32
CA ASP A 111 4.48 -8.94 20.77
C ASP A 111 3.87 -7.60 21.20
N ASN A 112 4.26 -6.53 20.49
CA ASN A 112 3.84 -5.17 20.80
C ASN A 112 2.90 -4.63 19.71
N PRO A 113 1.80 -3.96 20.09
CA PRO A 113 0.98 -3.22 19.15
C PRO A 113 1.77 -2.15 18.40
N LEU A 114 1.33 -1.82 17.19
CA LEU A 114 1.90 -0.76 16.37
C LEU A 114 0.97 0.45 16.36
N THR A 115 1.50 1.63 16.69
CA THR A 115 0.77 2.89 16.66
C THR A 115 1.10 3.68 15.40
N PHE A 116 0.06 4.06 14.66
CA PHE A 116 0.13 4.85 13.44
C PHE A 116 -0.53 6.20 13.69
N GLU A 117 0.26 7.27 13.67
CA GLU A 117 -0.19 8.59 14.12
C GLU A 117 0.62 9.71 13.48
N THR A 118 0.07 10.93 13.53
CA THR A 118 0.85 12.13 13.18
C THR A 118 1.56 12.64 14.42
N ARG A 119 2.89 12.75 14.36
CA ARG A 119 3.72 13.27 15.46
C ARG A 119 4.20 14.68 15.13
N GLY A 120 3.77 15.68 15.90
CA GLY A 120 4.12 17.07 15.63
C GLY A 120 3.60 17.56 14.27
N ILE A 121 4.40 18.35 13.54
CA ILE A 121 3.97 18.96 12.27
C ILE A 121 4.41 18.08 11.10
N GLY A 122 3.44 17.48 10.41
CA GLY A 122 3.66 16.82 9.11
C GLY A 122 4.45 15.51 9.15
N ARG A 123 4.71 14.92 10.31
CA ARG A 123 5.41 13.63 10.42
C ARG A 123 4.39 12.51 10.63
N LYS A 124 4.29 11.59 9.67
CA LYS A 124 3.45 10.40 9.74
C LYS A 124 4.29 9.23 10.24
N ALA A 125 4.01 8.77 11.45
CA ALA A 125 4.65 7.61 12.05
C ALA A 125 4.02 6.32 11.51
N GLY A 126 4.85 5.42 11.02
CA GLY A 126 4.51 4.09 10.56
C GLY A 126 5.61 3.10 10.95
N HIS A 127 5.63 1.93 10.33
CA HIS A 127 6.47 0.82 10.81
C HIS A 127 7.03 -0.03 9.67
N LEU A 128 8.24 -0.55 9.90
CA LEU A 128 8.83 -1.67 9.17
C LEU A 128 8.79 -2.90 10.06
N VAL A 129 8.20 -3.97 9.55
CA VAL A 129 8.26 -5.31 10.13
C VAL A 129 9.18 -6.16 9.27
N ASP A 130 10.24 -6.67 9.87
CA ASP A 130 11.23 -7.50 9.22
C ASP A 130 11.11 -8.96 9.70
N LEU A 131 10.64 -9.81 8.79
CA LEU A 131 10.41 -11.24 8.98
C LEU A 131 11.52 -12.08 8.32
N THR A 132 12.55 -11.49 7.69
CA THR A 132 13.49 -12.24 6.84
C THR A 132 14.30 -13.33 7.55
N GLU A 133 14.41 -13.23 8.88
CA GLU A 133 15.10 -14.22 9.71
C GLU A 133 14.16 -15.27 10.31
N MET A 134 12.86 -15.22 9.99
CA MET A 134 11.94 -16.28 10.37
C MET A 134 12.33 -17.59 9.69
N ASP A 135 12.40 -18.65 10.48
CA ASP A 135 12.39 -20.02 9.98
C ASP A 135 10.94 -20.43 9.73
N LEU A 136 10.60 -20.70 8.47
CA LEU A 136 9.24 -21.05 8.06
C LEU A 136 8.85 -22.49 8.46
N ASP A 137 9.82 -23.34 8.74
CA ASP A 137 9.62 -24.75 9.05
C ASP A 137 9.52 -25.01 10.55
N GLN A 138 10.13 -24.16 11.38
CA GLN A 138 10.05 -24.28 12.84
C GLN A 138 8.77 -23.66 13.43
N ASP A 139 8.29 -24.23 14.54
CA ASP A 139 7.19 -23.65 15.33
C ASP A 139 7.64 -22.44 16.16
N THR A 140 8.96 -22.33 16.41
CA THR A 140 9.60 -21.18 17.05
C THR A 140 10.39 -20.39 16.02
N ALA A 141 9.69 -19.57 15.24
CA ALA A 141 10.34 -18.61 14.36
C ALA A 141 11.17 -17.60 15.19
N ALA A 142 12.28 -17.11 14.64
CA ALA A 142 12.96 -15.97 15.21
C ALA A 142 11.98 -14.80 15.39
N ALA A 143 12.12 -14.07 16.50
CA ALA A 143 11.21 -12.97 16.80
C ALA A 143 11.26 -11.92 15.67
N PRO A 144 10.09 -11.52 15.12
CA PRO A 144 10.01 -10.43 14.16
C PRO A 144 10.70 -9.17 14.68
N ARG A 145 11.46 -8.50 13.83
CA ARG A 145 12.01 -7.19 14.18
C ARG A 145 11.06 -6.10 13.73
N THR A 146 10.71 -5.21 14.65
CA THR A 146 9.89 -4.04 14.37
C THR A 146 10.75 -2.78 14.51
N GLN A 147 10.70 -1.92 13.50
CA GLN A 147 11.35 -0.62 13.51
C GLN A 147 10.34 0.48 13.17
N GLU A 148 10.32 1.54 13.96
CA GLU A 148 9.55 2.73 13.61
C GLU A 148 10.09 3.37 12.33
N GLN A 149 9.18 3.86 11.49
CA GLN A 149 9.48 4.63 10.30
C GLN A 149 8.69 5.93 10.32
N VAL A 150 9.30 7.02 9.87
CA VAL A 150 8.63 8.31 9.84
C VAL A 150 8.69 8.88 8.44
N LEU A 151 7.52 9.20 7.90
CA LEU A 151 7.38 9.96 6.66
C LEU A 151 7.15 11.44 6.99
N CYS A 152 8.00 12.30 6.45
CA CYS A 152 7.92 13.74 6.55
C CYS A 152 7.17 14.30 5.34
N GLN A 153 6.05 14.96 5.59
CA GLN A 153 5.34 15.76 4.61
C GLN A 153 6.01 17.13 4.52
N VAL A 154 6.70 17.38 3.42
CA VAL A 154 7.34 18.65 3.13
C VAL A 154 6.40 19.45 2.25
N SER A 155 6.11 20.70 2.66
CA SER A 155 5.43 21.67 1.80
C SER A 155 6.45 22.69 1.34
N ARG A 156 6.54 22.89 0.03
CA ARG A 156 7.27 24.00 -0.58
C ARG A 156 6.23 24.96 -1.15
N THR A 157 6.25 26.19 -0.67
CA THR A 157 5.51 27.29 -1.30
C THR A 157 6.47 27.97 -2.26
N GLU A 158 6.17 27.94 -3.55
CA GLU A 158 6.83 28.80 -4.51
C GLU A 158 6.01 30.08 -4.69
N ILE A 159 6.70 31.21 -4.58
CA ILE A 159 6.13 32.52 -4.85
C ILE A 159 6.69 32.93 -6.20
N ARG A 160 5.84 32.99 -7.22
CA ARG A 160 6.22 33.43 -8.56
C ARG A 160 5.64 34.82 -8.79
N PRO A 161 6.47 35.84 -9.03
CA PRO A 161 5.94 37.14 -9.31
C PRO A 161 5.30 37.11 -10.71
N ASN A 162 4.06 37.59 -10.82
CA ASN A 162 3.38 37.73 -12.11
C ASN A 162 4.02 38.82 -12.98
N CYS A 163 4.77 39.72 -12.33
CA CYS A 163 5.44 40.86 -12.93
C CYS A 163 6.90 40.92 -12.50
N ARG A 164 7.81 41.43 -13.34
CA ARG A 164 9.17 41.71 -12.87
C ARG A 164 9.13 42.76 -11.74
N LEU A 165 9.98 42.56 -10.73
CA LEU A 165 10.16 43.55 -9.66
C LEU A 165 10.58 44.89 -10.27
N GLY A 166 9.82 45.95 -9.98
CA GLY A 166 10.05 47.31 -10.50
C GLY A 166 9.37 47.62 -11.84
N ASP A 167 8.64 46.68 -12.43
CA ASP A 167 7.79 46.96 -13.58
C ASP A 167 6.43 47.52 -13.13
N GLU A 168 6.26 48.83 -13.27
CA GLU A 168 5.01 49.53 -12.93
C GLU A 168 3.93 49.39 -14.02
N THR A 169 4.29 48.89 -15.20
CA THR A 169 3.42 48.77 -16.37
C THR A 169 2.79 47.39 -16.52
N CYS A 170 3.24 46.42 -15.71
CA CYS A 170 2.73 45.06 -15.75
C CYS A 170 1.36 44.94 -15.09
N GLU A 171 0.37 44.45 -15.84
CA GLU A 171 -0.94 44.04 -15.33
C GLU A 171 -0.91 42.52 -15.06
N PRO A 172 -1.06 42.09 -13.79
CA PRO A 172 -1.09 40.67 -13.45
C PRO A 172 -2.27 39.96 -14.12
N THR A 173 -2.03 38.77 -14.66
CA THR A 173 -3.09 37.96 -15.26
C THR A 173 -4.04 37.46 -14.17
N GLU A 174 -5.36 37.58 -14.41
CA GLU A 174 -6.39 37.14 -13.47
C GLU A 174 -6.49 35.61 -13.46
N LYS A 175 -5.63 34.95 -12.68
CA LYS A 175 -5.92 33.67 -12.00
C LYS A 175 -4.72 33.19 -11.21
N SER A 176 -4.79 33.31 -9.89
CA SER A 176 -4.23 32.29 -9.00
C SER A 176 -5.41 31.73 -8.20
N ASP A 177 -5.67 30.44 -8.29
CA ASP A 177 -6.90 29.79 -7.81
C ASP A 177 -7.09 29.78 -6.26
N VAL A 178 -6.33 30.58 -5.49
CA VAL A 178 -6.20 30.36 -4.03
C VAL A 178 -6.24 31.62 -3.15
N TYR A 179 -6.09 32.84 -3.68
CA TYR A 179 -6.08 34.04 -2.82
C TYR A 179 -6.75 35.26 -3.44
N THR A 180 -7.95 35.57 -2.95
CA THR A 180 -8.60 36.87 -3.17
C THR A 180 -8.17 37.82 -2.05
N SER A 181 -7.45 38.88 -2.41
CA SER A 181 -7.10 39.93 -1.43
C SER A 181 -8.38 40.51 -0.82
N PRO A 182 -8.49 40.64 0.51
CA PRO A 182 -9.63 41.30 1.15
C PRO A 182 -9.74 42.78 0.79
N TYR A 183 -8.73 43.34 0.12
CA TYR A 183 -8.67 44.73 -0.33
C TYR A 183 -8.96 44.91 -1.83
N GLY A 184 -9.35 43.85 -2.55
CA GLY A 184 -9.73 43.95 -3.98
C GLY A 184 -8.57 44.30 -4.92
N ILE A 185 -7.33 44.03 -4.52
CA ILE A 185 -6.13 44.27 -5.31
C ILE A 185 -5.74 42.98 -6.04
N ASN A 186 -5.48 43.07 -7.35
CA ASN A 186 -4.96 41.96 -8.14
C ASN A 186 -3.61 41.48 -7.59
N SER A 187 -3.43 40.16 -7.46
CA SER A 187 -2.19 39.63 -6.89
C SER A 187 -1.02 39.86 -7.85
N ARG A 188 0.01 40.59 -7.40
CA ARG A 188 1.29 40.70 -8.13
C ARG A 188 2.14 39.44 -8.05
N TYR A 189 1.69 38.45 -7.26
CA TYR A 189 2.36 37.19 -7.02
C TYR A 189 1.37 36.05 -7.17
N ASP A 190 1.77 35.04 -7.93
CA ASP A 190 1.17 33.72 -7.89
C ASP A 190 1.83 32.88 -6.80
N PHE A 191 1.00 32.10 -6.11
CA PHE A 191 1.43 31.22 -5.03
C PHE A 191 1.09 29.80 -5.47
N SER A 192 2.12 29.02 -5.79
CA SER A 192 1.95 27.58 -5.94
C SER A 192 2.45 26.88 -4.69
N ARG A 193 1.67 25.91 -4.21
CA ARG A 193 2.06 25.06 -3.09
C ARG A 193 2.23 23.64 -3.58
N GLU A 194 3.46 23.15 -3.53
CA GLU A 194 3.77 21.75 -3.77
C GLU A 194 3.95 21.05 -2.43
N SER A 195 3.24 19.95 -2.23
CA SER A 195 3.41 19.09 -1.07
C SER A 195 3.82 17.69 -1.51
N TYR A 196 4.92 17.19 -0.96
CA TYR A 196 5.39 15.83 -1.21
C TYR A 196 5.82 15.16 0.09
N THR A 197 5.92 13.83 0.06
CA THR A 197 6.29 13.02 1.23
C THR A 197 7.63 12.34 0.99
N ARG A 198 8.52 12.38 1.99
CA ARG A 198 9.81 11.68 1.98
C ARG A 198 10.04 10.96 3.32
N LEU A 199 10.96 10.01 3.40
CA LEU A 199 11.45 9.51 4.69
C LEU A 199 12.09 10.67 5.45
N CYS A 200 11.83 10.77 6.75
CA CYS A 200 12.55 11.70 7.61
C CYS A 200 14.00 11.24 7.78
N ASP A 201 14.94 12.18 7.70
CA ASP A 201 16.36 11.98 8.02
C ASP A 201 16.57 11.98 9.54
#